data_AF-A0A8H7NNX5-F1
#
_entry.id   AF-A0A8H7NNX5-F1
#
_cell.length_a   1.000
_cell.length_b   1.000
_cell.length_c   1.000
_cell.angle_alpha   90.00
_cell.angle_beta   90.00
_cell.angle_gamma   90.00
#
_symmetry.space_group_name_H-M   'P 1'
#
loop_
_entity.id
_entity.type
_entity.pdbx_description
1 polymer ?
#
loop_
_entity_poly.entity_id
_entity_poly.type
_entity_poly.pdbx_seq_one_letter_code
_entity_poly.pdbx_strand_id
1 'polypeptide(L)'
;MAPSTQYEFGGPIGAAGIVFGLPVLMNVMYLGCNDVSGCPAPALLELRSLTWDTLKAQIPWPGDGIWGFASWKVTGWVLAYYLLSLVLYRVLPATEVYGTKLRESGKPLKYRFNAFHATVVQLVACAIGTYIQGADFVVWTFITDNYLQILTANIILAYVISIWVYIASFSVKQGNPDLRELARVAIPET
;
A
#
# COMPACT_ATOMS: atom_id res chain seq x y z
N MET A 1 4.49 -21.58 -30.75
CA MET A 1 3.85 -22.06 -29.51
C MET A 1 3.20 -20.87 -28.83
N ALA A 2 1.87 -20.75 -28.93
CA ALA A 2 1.15 -19.67 -28.25
C ALA A 2 1.35 -19.82 -26.73
N PRO A 3 1.73 -18.75 -25.99
CA PRO A 3 1.85 -18.84 -24.55
C PRO A 3 0.46 -19.10 -23.96
N SER A 4 0.32 -20.20 -23.22
CA SER A 4 -0.85 -20.42 -22.39
C SER A 4 -0.90 -19.35 -21.31
N THR A 5 -2.10 -18.90 -20.93
CA THR A 5 -2.28 -18.03 -19.76
C THR A 5 -1.84 -18.81 -18.53
N GLN A 6 -0.59 -18.62 -18.12
CA GLN A 6 -0.08 -19.17 -16.88
C GLN A 6 -0.51 -18.26 -15.74
N TYR A 7 -1.40 -18.79 -14.92
CA TYR A 7 -1.79 -18.15 -13.68
C TYR A 7 -0.73 -18.42 -12.61
N GLU A 8 -0.08 -17.36 -12.16
CA GLU A 8 0.77 -17.42 -10.96
C GLU A 8 -0.10 -17.28 -9.70
N PHE A 9 0.46 -17.60 -8.52
CA PHE A 9 -0.17 -17.38 -7.21
C PHE A 9 -1.55 -18.03 -7.01
N GLY A 10 -1.74 -19.27 -7.47
CA GLY A 10 -3.03 -19.97 -7.33
C GLY A 10 -4.16 -19.38 -8.18
N GLY A 11 -3.81 -18.56 -9.18
CA GLY A 11 -4.74 -17.94 -10.11
C GLY A 11 -5.77 -17.02 -9.47
N PRO A 12 -6.95 -16.87 -10.08
CA PRO A 12 -7.93 -15.88 -9.63
C PRO A 12 -8.36 -16.06 -8.17
N ILE A 13 -8.46 -17.31 -7.69
CA ILE A 13 -8.86 -17.61 -6.31
C ILE A 13 -7.75 -17.20 -5.33
N GLY A 14 -6.49 -17.56 -5.63
CA GLY A 14 -5.36 -17.17 -4.79
C GLY A 14 -5.15 -15.65 -4.76
N ALA A 15 -5.26 -15.00 -5.93
CA ALA A 15 -5.21 -13.54 -6.03
C ALA A 15 -6.32 -12.87 -5.23
N ALA A 16 -7.57 -13.34 -5.33
CA ALA A 16 -8.69 -12.82 -4.53
C ALA A 16 -8.43 -13.01 -3.02
N GLY A 17 -7.91 -14.18 -2.62
CA GLY A 17 -7.53 -14.45 -1.24
C GLY A 17 -6.50 -13.45 -0.70
N ILE A 18 -5.48 -13.10 -1.48
CA ILE A 18 -4.46 -12.11 -1.09
C ILE A 18 -5.06 -10.70 -1.03
N VAL A 19 -5.80 -10.30 -2.07
CA VAL A 19 -6.36 -8.94 -2.21
C VAL A 19 -7.30 -8.61 -1.04
N PHE A 20 -8.21 -9.51 -0.69
CA PHE A 20 -9.17 -9.28 0.40
C PHE A 20 -8.66 -9.75 1.76
N GLY A 21 -7.86 -10.82 1.80
CA GLY A 21 -7.37 -11.42 3.03
C GLY A 21 -6.26 -10.63 3.71
N LEU A 22 -5.33 -10.02 2.96
CA LEU A 22 -4.24 -9.25 3.57
C LEU A 22 -4.74 -8.00 4.33
N PRO A 23 -5.67 -7.18 3.79
CA PRO A 23 -6.25 -6.08 4.55
C PRO A 23 -6.93 -6.54 5.85
N VAL A 24 -7.64 -7.66 5.83
CA VAL A 24 -8.25 -8.27 7.02
C VAL A 24 -7.17 -8.69 8.01
N LEU A 25 -6.14 -9.40 7.54
CA LEU A 25 -5.02 -9.85 8.36
C LEU A 25 -4.31 -8.67 9.04
N MET A 26 -4.05 -7.57 8.32
CA MET A 26 -3.41 -6.39 8.90
C MET A 26 -4.26 -5.77 10.02
N ASN A 27 -5.58 -5.70 9.85
CA ASN A 27 -6.49 -5.22 10.89
C ASN A 27 -6.55 -6.19 12.08
N VAL A 28 -6.54 -7.50 11.83
CA VAL A 28 -6.46 -8.52 12.88
C VAL A 28 -5.16 -8.39 13.67
N MET A 29 -4.03 -8.16 13.00
CA MET A 29 -2.75 -7.95 13.69
C MET A 29 -2.76 -6.68 14.53
N TYR A 30 -3.31 -5.58 14.01
CA TYR A 30 -3.44 -4.33 14.76
C TYR A 30 -4.36 -4.47 15.99
N LEU A 31 -5.52 -5.10 15.82
CA LEU A 31 -6.49 -5.26 16.91
C LEU A 31 -6.05 -6.34 17.90
N GLY A 32 -5.40 -7.41 17.45
CA GLY A 32 -5.02 -8.57 18.25
C GLY A 32 -3.66 -8.47 18.92
N CYS A 33 -2.80 -7.54 18.51
CA CYS A 33 -1.51 -7.23 19.14
C CYS A 33 -1.48 -5.74 19.44
N ASN A 34 -1.84 -5.40 20.67
CA ASN A 34 -2.13 -4.02 21.06
C ASN A 34 -1.65 -3.74 22.50
N ASP A 35 -1.63 -2.46 22.87
CA ASP A 35 -1.14 -2.02 24.18
C ASP A 35 -2.16 -2.18 25.32
N VAL A 36 -3.40 -2.59 25.03
CA VAL A 36 -4.46 -2.83 26.02
C VAL A 36 -4.31 -4.20 26.68
N SER A 37 -4.09 -5.25 25.88
CA SER A 37 -4.04 -6.64 26.36
C SER A 37 -2.80 -7.43 25.94
N GLY A 38 -1.88 -6.80 25.20
CA GLY A 38 -0.64 -7.42 24.73
C GLY A 38 -0.81 -8.20 23.42
N CYS A 39 0.13 -9.11 23.16
CA CYS A 39 0.21 -9.87 21.91
C CYS A 39 0.39 -11.38 22.18
N PRO A 40 -0.58 -12.24 21.82
CA PRO A 40 -1.94 -11.94 21.33
C PRO A 40 -2.91 -11.57 22.47
N ALA A 41 -3.99 -10.83 22.13
CA ALA A 41 -5.10 -10.59 23.04
C ALA A 41 -5.61 -11.89 23.67
N PRO A 42 -5.74 -12.01 25.01
CA PRO A 42 -6.04 -13.28 25.69
C PRO A 42 -7.29 -14.00 25.17
N ALA A 43 -8.34 -13.26 24.79
CA ALA A 43 -9.56 -13.81 24.22
C ALA A 43 -9.32 -14.59 22.91
N LEU A 44 -8.24 -14.31 22.18
CA LEU A 44 -7.87 -15.04 20.96
C LEU A 44 -7.20 -16.39 21.26
N LEU A 45 -6.68 -16.60 22.48
CA LEU A 45 -6.10 -17.87 22.92
C LEU A 45 -7.17 -18.85 23.41
N GLU A 46 -8.26 -18.34 23.98
CA GLU A 46 -9.39 -19.13 24.49
C GLU A 46 -10.65 -18.98 23.63
N LEU A 47 -10.60 -19.52 22.40
CA LEU A 47 -11.71 -19.43 21.44
C LEU A 47 -13.05 -19.98 21.95
N ARG A 48 -13.06 -20.82 22.99
CA ARG A 48 -14.29 -21.40 23.58
C ARG A 48 -15.08 -20.43 24.46
N SER A 49 -14.43 -19.40 25.02
CA SER A 49 -15.04 -18.37 25.88
C SER A 49 -15.14 -17.01 25.17
N LEU A 50 -14.84 -16.97 23.87
CA LEU A 50 -14.84 -15.74 23.08
C LEU A 50 -16.26 -15.18 22.95
N THR A 51 -16.49 -14.04 23.59
CA THR A 51 -17.69 -13.22 23.41
C THR A 51 -17.30 -11.88 22.82
N TRP A 52 -18.25 -11.21 22.17
CA TRP A 52 -17.98 -9.90 21.58
C TRP A 52 -17.59 -8.85 22.62
N ASP A 53 -18.20 -8.91 23.81
CA ASP A 53 -17.94 -7.98 24.89
C ASP A 53 -16.54 -8.20 25.50
N THR A 54 -16.12 -9.46 25.69
CA THR A 54 -14.76 -9.77 26.15
C THR A 54 -13.70 -9.38 25.14
N LEU A 55 -13.96 -9.59 23.84
CA LEU A 55 -13.04 -9.19 22.78
C LEU A 55 -12.91 -7.67 22.69
N LYS A 56 -14.04 -6.93 22.68
CA LYS A 56 -14.06 -5.47 22.65
C LYS A 56 -13.31 -4.84 23.82
N ALA A 57 -13.40 -5.43 25.01
CA ALA A 57 -12.68 -4.95 26.19
C ALA A 57 -11.14 -5.11 26.08
N GLN A 58 -10.66 -5.97 25.17
CA GLN A 58 -9.26 -6.34 25.04
C GLN A 58 -8.59 -5.81 23.76
N ILE A 59 -9.33 -5.16 22.87
CA ILE A 59 -8.83 -4.61 21.61
C ILE A 59 -9.07 -3.09 21.55
N PRO A 60 -8.24 -2.32 20.82
CA PRO A 60 -8.44 -0.88 20.63
C PRO A 60 -9.56 -0.62 19.62
N TRP A 61 -10.78 -1.07 19.92
CA TRP A 61 -11.94 -0.82 19.09
C TRP A 61 -12.33 0.67 19.15
N PRO A 62 -12.52 1.37 18.02
CA PRO A 62 -12.86 2.78 18.05
C PRO A 62 -14.21 3.05 18.71
N GLY A 63 -14.31 4.12 19.50
CA GLY A 63 -15.55 4.52 20.18
C GLY A 63 -16.70 4.82 19.20
N ASP A 64 -16.38 5.39 18.04
CA ASP A 64 -17.33 5.66 16.95
C ASP A 64 -17.65 4.41 16.09
N GLY A 65 -17.23 3.23 16.55
CA GLY A 65 -17.38 1.98 15.84
C GLY A 65 -16.62 1.95 14.52
N ILE A 66 -17.26 1.46 13.46
CA ILE A 66 -16.65 1.33 12.13
C ILE A 66 -16.21 2.68 11.53
N TRP A 67 -16.85 3.78 11.93
CA TRP A 67 -16.50 5.11 11.42
C TRP A 67 -15.17 5.61 11.95
N GLY A 68 -14.73 5.13 13.12
CA GLY A 68 -13.43 5.46 13.68
C GLY A 68 -12.23 4.86 12.93
N PHE A 69 -12.47 3.93 12.00
CA PHE A 69 -11.42 3.37 11.13
C PHE A 69 -10.94 4.37 10.08
N ALA A 70 -11.74 5.40 9.76
CA ALA A 70 -11.40 6.37 8.73
C ALA A 70 -11.44 7.80 9.29
N SER A 71 -10.54 8.66 8.82
CA SER A 71 -10.53 10.08 9.17
C SER A 71 -10.08 10.91 7.99
N TRP A 72 -10.90 11.87 7.57
CA TRP A 72 -10.56 12.79 6.47
C TRP A 72 -9.28 13.57 6.73
N LYS A 73 -9.04 13.98 7.99
CA LYS A 73 -7.81 14.67 8.40
C LYS A 73 -6.60 13.76 8.16
N VAL A 74 -6.68 12.50 8.59
CA VAL A 74 -5.58 11.54 8.45
C VAL A 74 -5.34 11.18 6.99
N THR A 75 -6.41 10.91 6.24
CA THR A 75 -6.32 10.70 4.79
C THR A 75 -5.65 11.87 4.08
N GLY A 76 -5.98 13.12 4.46
CA GLY A 76 -5.32 14.30 3.92
C GLY A 76 -3.80 14.31 4.15
N TRP A 77 -3.34 13.94 5.36
CA TRP A 77 -1.91 13.83 5.66
C TRP A 77 -1.22 12.67 4.92
N VAL A 78 -1.89 11.53 4.77
CA VAL A 78 -1.39 10.41 3.95
C VAL A 78 -1.20 10.86 2.50
N LEU A 79 -2.19 11.54 1.91
CA LEU A 79 -2.08 12.09 0.55
C LEU A 79 -1.00 13.17 0.45
N ALA A 80 -0.83 14.01 1.46
CA ALA A 80 0.23 15.01 1.51
C ALA A 80 1.62 14.36 1.55
N TYR A 81 1.80 13.24 2.27
CA TYR A 81 3.04 12.46 2.27
C TYR A 81 3.36 11.87 0.90
N TYR A 82 2.37 11.30 0.20
CA TYR A 82 2.55 10.83 -1.17
C TYR A 82 2.88 11.99 -2.12
N LEU A 83 2.19 13.13 -2.00
CA LEU A 83 2.46 14.33 -2.79
C LEU A 83 3.89 14.85 -2.56
N LEU A 84 4.34 14.92 -1.30
CA LEU A 84 5.73 15.25 -0.98
C LEU A 84 6.70 14.31 -1.70
N SER A 85 6.45 13.00 -1.63
CA SER A 85 7.29 12.00 -2.29
C SER A 85 7.33 12.18 -3.82
N LEU A 86 6.19 12.50 -4.45
CA LEU A 86 6.10 12.82 -5.88
C LEU A 86 6.84 14.11 -6.25
N VAL A 87 6.76 15.14 -5.39
CA VAL A 87 7.50 16.39 -5.57
C VAL A 87 9.00 16.14 -5.48
N LEU A 88 9.46 15.40 -4.46
CA LEU A 88 10.88 15.05 -4.31
C LEU A 88 11.38 14.23 -5.50
N TYR A 89 10.59 13.25 -5.98
CA TYR A 89 10.89 12.49 -7.19
C TYR A 89 11.10 13.40 -8.41
N ARG A 90 10.28 14.44 -8.55
CA ARG A 90 10.34 15.35 -9.70
C ARG A 90 11.44 16.41 -9.61
N VAL A 91 11.75 16.91 -8.42
CA VAL A 91 12.63 18.07 -8.19
C VAL A 91 14.07 17.65 -7.93
N LEU A 92 14.30 16.60 -7.14
CA LEU A 92 15.65 16.19 -6.77
C LEU A 92 16.43 15.63 -7.97
N PRO A 93 17.76 15.81 -8.01
CA PRO A 93 18.60 15.22 -9.06
C PRO A 93 18.43 13.71 -9.10
N ALA A 94 18.45 13.16 -10.30
CA ALA A 94 18.20 11.75 -10.54
C ALA A 94 19.12 11.20 -11.62
N THR A 95 19.51 9.95 -11.47
CA THR A 95 20.21 9.20 -12.51
C THR A 95 19.18 8.59 -13.44
N GLU A 96 19.31 8.84 -14.73
CA GLU A 96 18.42 8.28 -15.75
C GLU A 96 19.10 7.10 -16.44
N VAL A 97 18.46 5.92 -16.40
CA VAL A 97 19.00 4.70 -16.99
C VAL A 97 17.93 4.00 -17.82
N TYR A 98 18.36 3.25 -18.84
CA TYR A 98 17.48 2.42 -19.61
C TYR A 98 17.28 1.06 -18.92
N GLY A 99 16.03 0.64 -18.79
CA GLY A 99 15.69 -0.68 -18.28
C GLY A 99 15.92 -1.79 -19.30
N THR A 100 15.43 -2.98 -18.98
CA THR A 100 15.40 -4.09 -19.92
C THR A 100 14.51 -3.77 -21.12
N LYS A 101 14.78 -4.43 -22.24
CA LYS A 101 13.97 -4.28 -23.47
C LYS A 101 12.57 -4.84 -23.23
N LEU A 102 11.56 -4.07 -23.60
CA LEU A 102 10.18 -4.53 -23.61
C LEU A 102 10.01 -5.69 -24.60
N ARG A 103 9.11 -6.61 -24.28
CA ARG A 103 9.00 -7.89 -24.99
C ARG A 103 8.46 -7.73 -26.40
N GLU A 104 7.46 -6.85 -26.60
CA GLU A 104 6.77 -6.75 -27.89
C GLU A 104 7.46 -5.75 -28.82
N SER A 105 7.93 -4.61 -28.31
CA SER A 105 8.59 -3.55 -29.10
C SER A 105 10.11 -3.68 -29.19
N GLY A 106 10.73 -4.46 -28.30
CA GLY A 106 12.20 -4.57 -28.20
C GLY A 106 12.91 -3.29 -27.74
N LYS A 107 12.17 -2.25 -27.35
CA LYS A 107 12.70 -0.95 -26.92
C LYS A 107 12.79 -0.90 -25.39
N PRO A 108 13.84 -0.27 -24.82
CA PRO A 108 13.93 -0.09 -23.37
C PRO A 108 13.18 1.17 -22.90
N LEU A 109 12.58 1.10 -21.71
CA LEU A 109 12.02 2.27 -21.02
C LEU A 109 13.12 3.05 -20.30
N LYS A 110 12.99 4.38 -20.26
CA LYS A 110 13.89 5.27 -19.54
C LYS A 110 13.37 5.48 -18.12
N TYR A 111 14.14 5.08 -17.11
CA TYR A 111 13.80 5.18 -15.70
C TYR A 111 14.62 6.27 -15.02
N ARG A 112 13.93 7.10 -14.24
CA ARG A 112 14.53 8.13 -13.39
C ARG A 112 14.68 7.59 -11.96
N PHE A 113 15.92 7.51 -11.46
CA PHE A 113 16.22 6.99 -10.12
C PHE A 113 16.80 8.07 -9.21
N ASN A 114 16.05 8.42 -8.17
CA ASN A 114 16.50 9.31 -7.08
C ASN A 114 15.97 8.90 -5.70
N ALA A 115 15.59 7.62 -5.54
CA ALA A 115 15.04 7.11 -4.29
C ALA A 115 15.95 7.42 -3.09
N PHE A 116 17.26 7.25 -3.23
CA PHE A 116 18.22 7.57 -2.16
C PHE A 116 18.14 9.05 -1.73
N HIS A 117 18.18 9.99 -2.67
CA HIS A 117 18.09 11.42 -2.36
C HIS A 117 16.75 11.78 -1.73
N ALA A 118 15.63 11.27 -2.26
CA ALA A 118 14.30 11.51 -1.70
C ALA A 118 14.19 10.96 -0.27
N THR A 119 14.68 9.75 -0.02
CA THR A 119 14.71 9.14 1.31
C THR A 119 15.57 9.91 2.28
N VAL A 120 16.77 10.36 1.88
CA VAL A 120 17.66 11.16 2.74
C VAL A 120 16.97 12.46 3.16
N VAL A 121 16.29 13.17 2.24
CA VAL A 121 15.58 14.41 2.58
C VAL A 121 14.49 14.15 3.65
N GLN A 122 13.68 13.10 3.46
CA GLN A 122 12.63 12.77 4.42
C GLN A 122 13.21 12.32 5.77
N LEU A 123 14.20 11.43 5.77
CA LEU A 123 14.80 10.91 7.00
C LEU A 123 15.60 11.95 7.76
N VAL A 124 16.27 12.90 7.09
CA VAL A 124 16.95 14.01 7.77
C VAL A 124 15.94 14.90 8.48
N ALA A 125 14.79 15.21 7.85
CA ALA A 125 13.73 15.96 8.51
C ALA A 125 13.21 15.22 9.76
N CYS A 126 12.99 13.90 9.65
CA CYS A 126 12.59 13.07 10.78
C CYS A 126 13.68 12.99 11.87
N ALA A 127 14.96 12.90 11.49
CA ALA A 127 16.08 12.83 12.42
C ALA A 127 16.25 14.14 13.20
N ILE A 128 16.12 15.30 12.52
CA ILE A 128 16.14 16.61 13.17
C ILE A 128 14.97 16.74 14.14
N GLY A 129 13.76 16.37 13.72
CA GLY A 129 12.58 16.38 14.60
C GLY A 129 12.77 15.51 15.84
N THR A 130 13.29 14.30 15.65
CA THR A 130 13.61 13.36 16.73
C THR A 130 14.71 13.88 17.65
N TYR A 131 15.75 14.52 17.11
CA TYR A 131 16.83 15.09 17.90
C TYR A 131 16.36 16.23 18.81
N ILE A 132 15.42 17.06 18.33
CA ILE A 132 14.92 18.22 19.07
C ILE A 132 13.81 17.84 20.06
N GLN A 133 12.88 16.98 19.65
CA GLN A 133 11.63 16.69 20.39
C GLN A 133 11.56 15.26 20.95
N GLY A 134 12.54 14.41 20.65
CA GLY A 134 12.54 13.01 21.10
C GLY A 134 11.34 12.23 20.55
N ALA A 135 10.74 11.42 21.42
CA ALA A 135 9.55 10.61 21.10
C ALA A 135 8.29 11.46 20.90
N ASP A 136 8.24 12.66 21.47
CA ASP A 136 7.10 13.58 21.36
C ASP A 136 7.05 14.32 20.02
N PHE A 137 8.00 14.05 19.11
CA PHE A 137 8.00 14.62 17.78
C PHE A 137 6.68 14.34 17.07
N VAL A 138 6.05 15.41 16.57
CA VAL A 138 4.70 15.39 16.00
C VAL A 138 4.46 14.32 14.93
N VAL A 139 5.47 13.96 14.14
CA VAL A 139 5.31 12.91 13.12
C VAL A 139 5.13 11.54 13.78
N TRP A 140 5.87 11.24 14.85
CA TRP A 140 5.78 9.96 15.56
C TRP A 140 4.47 9.83 16.30
N THR A 141 4.11 10.84 17.11
CA THR A 141 2.85 10.85 17.85
C THR A 141 1.65 10.82 16.90
N PHE A 142 1.69 11.56 15.79
CA PHE A 142 0.63 11.49 14.79
C PHE A 142 0.47 10.08 14.19
N ILE A 143 1.58 9.40 13.87
CA ILE A 143 1.54 8.03 13.32
C ILE A 143 0.99 7.05 14.36
N THR A 144 1.44 7.10 15.61
CA THR A 144 0.97 6.18 16.66
C THR A 144 -0.50 6.40 16.97
N ASP A 145 -0.91 7.66 17.13
CA ASP A 145 -2.27 8.01 17.55
C ASP A 145 -3.31 7.76 16.46
N ASN A 146 -2.88 7.76 15.19
CA ASN A 146 -3.76 7.62 14.03
C ASN A 146 -3.45 6.37 13.18
N TYR A 147 -2.75 5.38 13.73
CA TYR A 147 -2.27 4.23 12.96
C TYR A 147 -3.40 3.49 12.23
N LEU A 148 -4.53 3.26 12.91
CA LEU A 148 -5.70 2.60 12.31
C LEU A 148 -6.25 3.35 11.10
N GLN A 149 -6.33 4.68 11.20
CA GLN A 149 -6.80 5.54 10.12
C GLN A 149 -5.78 5.63 8.99
N ILE A 150 -4.48 5.62 9.29
CA ILE A 150 -3.41 5.55 8.29
C ILE A 150 -3.47 4.23 7.53
N LEU A 151 -3.62 3.11 8.24
CA LEU A 151 -3.77 1.77 7.65
C LEU A 151 -4.96 1.74 6.69
N THR A 152 -6.13 2.17 7.17
CA THR A 152 -7.36 2.20 6.37
C THR A 152 -7.24 3.13 5.16
N ALA A 153 -6.67 4.33 5.32
CA ALA A 153 -6.45 5.26 4.23
C ALA A 153 -5.55 4.66 3.14
N ASN A 154 -4.48 3.96 3.51
CA ASN A 154 -3.58 3.30 2.56
C ASN A 154 -4.22 2.10 1.86
N ILE A 155 -5.03 1.30 2.58
CA ILE A 155 -5.80 0.20 1.96
C ILE A 155 -6.76 0.75 0.89
N ILE A 156 -7.51 1.80 1.23
CA ILE A 156 -8.44 2.46 0.28
C ILE A 156 -7.66 3.03 -0.90
N LEU A 157 -6.56 3.75 -0.65
CA LEU A 157 -5.73 4.32 -1.71
C LEU A 157 -5.18 3.24 -2.65
N ALA A 158 -4.73 2.10 -2.12
CA ALA A 158 -4.25 0.98 -2.91
C ALA A 158 -5.35 0.40 -3.81
N TYR A 159 -6.58 0.23 -3.29
CA TYR A 159 -7.72 -0.20 -4.09
C TYR A 159 -8.06 0.82 -5.19
N VAL A 160 -8.09 2.11 -4.87
CA VAL A 160 -8.39 3.17 -5.83
C VAL A 160 -7.35 3.18 -6.96
N ILE A 161 -6.05 3.13 -6.64
CA ILE A 161 -4.99 3.08 -7.64
C ILE A 161 -5.10 1.81 -8.48
N SER A 162 -5.34 0.65 -7.87
CA SER A 162 -5.47 -0.63 -8.58
C SER A 162 -6.62 -0.62 -9.59
N ILE A 163 -7.81 -0.15 -9.16
CA ILE A 163 -8.97 0.01 -10.03
C ILE A 163 -8.66 0.99 -11.17
N TRP A 164 -8.03 2.12 -10.84
CA TRP A 164 -7.67 3.13 -11.82
C TRP A 164 -6.72 2.59 -12.89
N VAL A 165 -5.63 1.92 -12.51
CA VAL A 165 -4.66 1.37 -13.48
C VAL A 165 -5.27 0.23 -14.29
N TYR A 166 -6.18 -0.55 -13.72
CA TYR A 166 -6.92 -1.58 -14.46
C TYR A 166 -7.81 -0.94 -15.54
N ILE A 167 -8.61 0.06 -15.18
CA ILE A 167 -9.44 0.79 -16.14
C ILE A 167 -8.57 1.47 -17.21
N ALA A 168 -7.48 2.13 -16.80
CA ALA A 168 -6.56 2.80 -17.70
C ALA A 168 -5.83 1.83 -18.64
N SER A 169 -5.71 0.54 -18.31
CA SER A 169 -5.08 -0.46 -19.18
C SER A 169 -5.87 -0.68 -20.48
N PHE A 170 -7.19 -0.52 -20.45
CA PHE A 170 -8.04 -0.64 -21.65
C PHE A 170 -7.88 0.51 -22.64
N SER A 171 -7.19 1.59 -22.26
CA SER A 171 -6.90 2.70 -23.18
C SER A 171 -5.71 2.42 -24.10
N VAL A 172 -4.96 1.33 -23.90
CA VAL A 172 -3.76 1.01 -24.67
C VAL A 172 -4.15 0.51 -26.07
N LYS A 173 -3.45 1.03 -27.09
CA LYS A 173 -3.60 0.62 -28.49
C LYS A 173 -2.27 0.09 -29.01
N GLN A 174 -2.32 -0.76 -30.03
CA GLN A 174 -1.13 -1.24 -30.71
C GLN A 174 -0.33 -0.06 -31.29
N GLY A 175 0.99 -0.08 -31.13
CA GLY A 175 1.87 1.01 -31.58
C GLY A 175 1.78 2.29 -30.72
N ASN A 176 1.38 2.18 -29.45
CA ASN A 176 1.31 3.33 -28.55
C ASN A 176 2.66 4.08 -28.46
N PRO A 177 2.68 5.42 -28.60
CA PRO A 177 3.91 6.22 -28.62
C PRO A 177 4.66 6.20 -27.27
N ASP A 178 3.93 6.01 -26.17
CA ASP A 178 4.48 5.91 -24.81
C ASP A 178 4.99 4.51 -24.47
N LEU A 179 5.14 3.64 -25.48
CA LEU A 179 5.62 2.26 -25.35
C LEU A 179 4.77 1.38 -24.40
N ARG A 180 3.48 1.70 -24.25
CA ARG A 180 2.53 0.82 -23.56
C ARG A 180 2.18 -0.37 -24.45
N GLU A 181 2.46 -1.58 -23.98
CA GLU A 181 2.29 -2.81 -24.76
C GLU A 181 0.99 -3.54 -24.39
N LEU A 182 0.33 -4.12 -25.40
CA LEU A 182 -0.78 -5.04 -25.20
C LEU A 182 -0.23 -6.44 -24.90
N ALA A 183 -0.91 -7.19 -24.04
CA ALA A 183 -0.65 -8.61 -23.88
C ALA A 183 -0.96 -9.34 -25.19
N ARG A 184 -0.18 -10.38 -25.52
CA ARG A 184 -0.50 -11.25 -26.65
C ARG A 184 -1.83 -11.95 -26.39
N VAL A 185 -2.81 -11.73 -27.27
CA VAL A 185 -3.98 -12.59 -27.37
C VAL A 185 -3.49 -13.89 -28.00
N ALA A 186 -3.72 -15.03 -27.35
CA ALA A 186 -3.55 -16.33 -27.98
C ALA A 186 -4.60 -16.45 -29.09
N ILE A 187 -4.26 -16.00 -30.30
CA ILE A 187 -5.06 -16.27 -31.48
C ILE A 187 -4.82 -17.75 -31.81
N PRO A 188 -5.84 -18.62 -31.83
CA PRO A 188 -5.67 -19.97 -32.33
C PRO A 188 -5.28 -19.85 -33.81
N GLU A 189 -4.12 -20.38 -34.18
CA GLU A 189 -3.79 -20.56 -35.60
C GLU A 189 -4.86 -21.49 -36.20
N THR A 190 -5.59 -20.97 -37.19
CA THR A 190 -6.44 -21.74 -38.10
C THR A 190 -5.58 -22.61 -39.01
#